data_AF-A0A544TAX1-F1
#
_entry.id   AF-A0A544TAX1-F1
#
_cell.length_a   1.000
_cell.length_b   1.000
_cell.length_c   1.000
_cell.angle_alpha   90.00
_cell.angle_beta   90.00
_cell.angle_gamma   90.00
#
_symmetry.space_group_name_H-M   'P 1'
#
loop_
_entity.id
_entity.type
_entity.pdbx_description
1 polymer ?
#
loop_
_entity_poly.entity_id
_entity_poly.type
_entity_poly.pdbx_seq_one_letter_code
_entity_poly.pdbx_strand_id
1 'polypeptide(L)'
;MIEKKVKWLWSYNIEKTEQWLSKMAGEGWHLTSVNRWTRTFIFEKGESKEVIYRIQYASKTNTLPQTLQKAGWSVALSNGKWLFLVNEEQTVRLYPTRDALVKRNRTHAYVMSAIATFYVSTSMLPIMLISIISSVQTGEEVPLENLWLFILPLTGIVAIASFAIYVFRAYRRFEINEMDVAIDSIPLGKKMRKFRGAWMYQLDDTREWLEGLAKQGYELERVRASIFTFRKTDPNHIKYECMFEYKVQPSYFATHKEMGWKLKYSSNMTLLNYSIWAKHYEEEEEIPRFSYDKQEQRQSIKRAFKMNLGMSIYLILILSFSFYMNILIKDEYFVAWSYGGVMRPLLFLALLYWIYKFGQILISYRKTIKALEQ
;
A
#
# COMPACT_ATOMS: atom_id res chain seq x y z
N MET A 1 -16.21 -13.54 39.17
CA MET A 1 -17.34 -13.57 38.20
C MET A 1 -16.76 -13.55 36.79
N ILE A 2 -17.22 -14.40 35.89
CA ILE A 2 -16.68 -14.53 34.53
C ILE A 2 -17.69 -13.97 33.51
N GLU A 3 -17.23 -13.13 32.58
CA GLU A 3 -18.05 -12.58 31.50
C GLU A 3 -17.45 -12.95 30.13
N LYS A 4 -18.31 -13.25 29.14
CA LYS A 4 -17.89 -13.59 27.78
C LYS A 4 -18.49 -12.59 26.80
N LYS A 5 -17.66 -11.91 26.00
CA LYS A 5 -18.11 -10.96 24.96
C LYS A 5 -17.59 -11.36 23.59
N VAL A 6 -18.47 -11.39 22.59
CA VAL A 6 -18.11 -11.65 21.19
C VAL A 6 -17.78 -10.33 20.51
N LYS A 7 -16.64 -10.25 19.83
CA LYS A 7 -16.24 -9.06 19.06
C LYS A 7 -15.88 -9.45 17.64
N TRP A 8 -16.86 -9.33 16.74
CA TRP A 8 -16.66 -9.61 15.32
C TRP A 8 -15.60 -8.68 14.71
N LEU A 9 -14.72 -9.25 13.88
CA LEU A 9 -13.72 -8.50 13.10
C LEU A 9 -12.71 -7.69 13.95
N TRP A 10 -12.52 -8.06 15.22
CA TRP A 10 -11.61 -7.38 16.16
C TRP A 10 -10.18 -7.24 15.61
N SER A 11 -9.70 -8.24 14.85
CA SER A 11 -8.36 -8.26 14.28
C SER A 11 -8.15 -7.28 13.12
N TYR A 12 -9.23 -6.67 12.61
CA TYR A 12 -9.18 -5.57 11.63
C TYR A 12 -9.47 -4.21 12.27
N ASN A 13 -10.09 -4.20 13.45
CA ASN A 13 -10.43 -2.99 14.20
C ASN A 13 -9.60 -2.93 15.49
N ILE A 14 -8.27 -2.98 15.34
CA ILE A 14 -7.32 -3.16 16.45
C ILE A 14 -7.41 -2.01 17.45
N GLU A 15 -7.32 -0.75 16.99
CA GLU A 15 -7.42 0.44 17.84
C GLU A 15 -8.72 0.45 18.66
N LYS A 16 -9.87 0.20 18.02
CA LYS A 16 -11.17 0.11 18.69
C LYS A 16 -11.27 -1.06 19.66
N THR A 17 -10.53 -2.13 19.41
CA THR A 17 -10.47 -3.29 20.30
C THR A 17 -9.60 -2.99 21.51
N GLU A 18 -8.47 -2.32 21.33
CA GLU A 18 -7.60 -1.85 22.40
C GLU A 18 -8.31 -0.88 23.33
N GLN A 19 -8.95 0.16 22.78
CA GLN A 19 -9.75 1.12 23.56
C GLN A 19 -10.86 0.43 24.35
N TRP A 20 -11.52 -0.55 23.72
CA TRP A 20 -12.55 -1.34 24.39
C TRP A 20 -11.98 -2.21 25.51
N LEU A 21 -10.82 -2.84 25.34
CA LEU A 21 -10.15 -3.62 26.39
C LEU A 21 -9.73 -2.73 27.56
N SER A 22 -9.17 -1.55 27.29
CA SER A 22 -8.85 -0.55 28.32
C SER A 22 -10.08 -0.10 29.09
N LYS A 23 -11.19 0.16 28.39
CA LYS A 23 -12.46 0.51 29.03
C LYS A 23 -12.97 -0.64 29.92
N MET A 24 -12.92 -1.88 29.44
CA MET A 24 -13.33 -3.05 30.23
C MET A 24 -12.50 -3.17 31.53
N ALA A 25 -11.19 -2.96 31.47
CA ALA A 25 -10.35 -2.98 32.67
C ALA A 25 -10.66 -1.83 33.64
N GLY A 26 -10.99 -0.63 33.15
CA GLY A 26 -11.47 0.48 33.97
C GLY A 26 -12.85 0.23 34.61
N GLU A 27 -13.62 -0.73 34.10
CA GLU A 27 -14.85 -1.23 34.72
C GLU A 27 -14.60 -2.41 35.67
N GLY A 28 -13.34 -2.82 35.86
CA GLY A 28 -12.94 -3.96 36.69
C GLY A 28 -12.98 -5.31 35.97
N TRP A 29 -13.10 -5.33 34.64
CA TRP A 29 -13.09 -6.55 33.85
C TRP A 29 -11.73 -6.79 33.20
N HIS A 30 -10.99 -7.78 33.71
CA HIS A 30 -9.65 -8.12 33.24
C HIS A 30 -9.70 -9.24 32.22
N LEU A 31 -8.98 -9.07 31.11
CA LEU A 31 -8.94 -10.05 30.04
C LEU A 31 -8.15 -11.30 30.48
N THR A 32 -8.79 -12.47 30.50
CA THR A 32 -8.14 -13.74 30.90
C THR A 32 -7.92 -14.69 29.72
N SER A 33 -8.79 -14.65 28.71
CA SER A 33 -8.65 -15.51 27.54
C SER A 33 -9.33 -14.94 26.31
N VAL A 34 -8.90 -15.38 25.14
CA VAL A 34 -9.49 -15.03 23.84
C VAL A 34 -9.59 -16.29 23.00
N ASN A 35 -10.79 -16.64 22.54
CA ASN A 35 -10.99 -17.66 21.53
C ASN A 35 -11.02 -17.01 20.14
N ARG A 36 -10.00 -17.30 19.32
CA ARG A 36 -9.83 -16.70 17.99
C ARG A 36 -10.85 -17.19 16.95
N TRP A 37 -11.32 -18.42 17.08
CA TRP A 37 -12.27 -19.03 16.16
C TRP A 37 -13.68 -18.49 16.38
N THR A 38 -14.13 -18.49 17.63
CA THR A 38 -15.46 -17.95 18.00
C THR A 38 -15.46 -16.43 18.17
N ARG A 39 -14.28 -15.78 18.14
CA ARG A 39 -14.09 -14.33 18.34
C ARG A 39 -14.60 -13.86 19.71
N THR A 40 -14.49 -14.73 20.71
CA THR A 40 -14.97 -14.50 22.07
C THR A 40 -13.82 -14.10 22.99
N PHE A 41 -14.00 -13.02 23.73
CA PHE A 41 -13.12 -12.55 24.78
C PHE A 41 -13.73 -12.94 26.12
N ILE A 42 -12.92 -13.52 27.01
CA ILE A 42 -13.32 -13.97 28.33
C ILE A 42 -12.66 -13.07 29.36
N PHE A 43 -13.47 -12.53 30.26
CA PHE A 43 -13.06 -11.59 31.29
C PHE A 43 -13.35 -12.16 32.67
N GLU A 44 -12.54 -11.75 33.64
CA GLU A 44 -12.76 -11.98 35.05
C GLU A 44 -12.92 -10.66 35.79
N LYS A 45 -13.92 -10.60 36.67
CA LYS A 45 -14.17 -9.43 37.50
C LYS A 45 -13.10 -9.32 38.60
N GLY A 46 -12.39 -8.21 38.61
CA GLY A 46 -11.45 -7.79 39.64
C GLY A 46 -11.59 -6.29 39.94
N GLU A 47 -10.51 -5.68 40.44
CA GLU A 47 -10.49 -4.25 40.75
C GLU A 47 -10.46 -3.39 39.50
N SER A 48 -11.08 -2.22 39.54
CA SER A 48 -10.97 -1.24 38.45
C SER A 48 -9.51 -0.79 38.30
N LYS A 49 -8.98 -0.89 37.08
CA LYS A 49 -7.64 -0.42 36.75
C LYS A 49 -7.65 0.40 35.47
N GLU A 50 -7.10 1.61 35.53
CA GLU A 50 -6.82 2.40 34.35
C GLU A 50 -5.55 1.87 33.67
N VAL A 51 -5.73 1.03 32.65
CA VAL A 51 -4.62 0.42 31.92
C VAL A 51 -4.75 0.64 30.43
N ILE A 52 -3.61 0.70 29.76
CA ILE A 52 -3.53 0.83 28.30
C ILE A 52 -3.26 -0.55 27.70
N TYR A 53 -4.19 -1.04 26.89
CA TYR A 53 -4.01 -2.27 26.13
C TYR A 53 -3.38 -1.99 24.76
N ARG A 54 -2.48 -2.89 24.34
CA ARG A 54 -1.94 -2.93 22.98
C ARG A 54 -1.89 -4.35 22.45
N ILE A 55 -2.41 -4.56 21.24
CA ILE A 55 -2.43 -5.84 20.56
C ILE A 55 -1.21 -5.94 19.62
N GLN A 56 -0.38 -6.94 19.84
CA GLN A 56 0.76 -7.24 18.99
C GLN A 56 0.58 -8.56 18.24
N TYR A 57 1.33 -8.68 17.15
CA TYR A 57 1.44 -9.93 16.40
C TYR A 57 2.90 -10.40 16.44
N ALA A 58 3.17 -11.54 17.06
CA ALA A 58 4.51 -12.08 17.20
C ALA A 58 5.07 -12.51 15.83
N SER A 59 6.30 -12.07 15.53
CA SER A 59 6.99 -12.43 14.29
C SER A 59 7.77 -13.75 14.40
N LYS A 60 8.38 -14.03 15.57
CA LYS A 60 9.22 -15.21 15.81
C LYS A 60 9.07 -15.80 17.22
N THR A 61 9.08 -14.98 18.26
CA THR A 61 8.92 -15.40 19.67
C THR A 61 7.78 -14.63 20.34
N ASN A 62 7.09 -15.27 21.29
CA ASN A 62 6.05 -14.62 22.11
C ASN A 62 6.63 -13.83 23.30
N THR A 63 7.95 -13.61 23.30
CA THR A 63 8.66 -12.91 24.37
C THR A 63 8.75 -11.42 24.07
N LEU A 64 8.41 -10.61 25.07
CA LEU A 64 8.50 -9.16 24.96
C LEU A 64 9.97 -8.71 25.14
N PRO A 65 10.52 -7.86 24.26
CA PRO A 65 11.85 -7.28 24.43
C PRO A 65 12.03 -6.59 25.79
N GLN A 66 13.23 -6.70 26.37
CA GLN A 66 13.54 -6.08 27.68
C GLN A 66 13.31 -4.57 27.70
N THR A 67 13.53 -3.89 26.57
CA THR A 67 13.28 -2.44 26.44
C THR A 67 11.82 -2.08 26.65
N LEU A 68 10.88 -2.89 26.15
CA LEU A 68 9.45 -2.68 26.35
C LEU A 68 9.02 -3.05 27.78
N GLN A 69 9.61 -4.09 28.36
CA GLN A 69 9.37 -4.44 29.77
C GLN A 69 9.81 -3.29 30.71
N LYS A 70 10.99 -2.71 30.47
CA LYS A 70 11.48 -1.53 31.19
C LYS A 70 10.62 -0.28 31.00
N ALA A 71 9.82 -0.23 29.93
CA ALA A 71 8.88 0.85 29.64
C ALA A 71 7.45 0.57 30.16
N GLY A 72 7.30 -0.38 31.09
CA GLY A 72 6.04 -0.68 31.77
C GLY A 72 5.13 -1.67 31.02
N TRP A 73 5.53 -2.19 29.86
CA TRP A 73 4.73 -3.16 29.12
C TRP A 73 4.90 -4.58 29.67
N SER A 74 3.79 -5.27 29.89
CA SER A 74 3.76 -6.69 30.21
C SER A 74 2.77 -7.44 29.31
N VAL A 75 2.93 -8.77 29.21
CA VAL A 75 2.02 -9.61 28.43
C VAL A 75 0.86 -10.03 29.34
N ALA A 76 -0.33 -9.47 29.12
CA ALA A 76 -1.55 -9.88 29.82
C ALA A 76 -2.04 -11.25 29.34
N LEU A 77 -1.96 -11.49 28.04
CA LEU A 77 -2.40 -12.75 27.43
C LEU A 77 -1.64 -13.00 26.12
N SER A 78 -1.39 -14.28 25.83
CA SER A 78 -0.97 -14.72 24.50
C SER A 78 -1.89 -15.83 23.99
N ASN A 79 -2.26 -15.76 22.70
CA ASN A 79 -2.93 -16.88 22.01
C ASN A 79 -2.38 -17.04 20.60
N GLY A 80 -1.60 -18.11 20.40
CA GLY A 80 -0.84 -18.32 19.17
C GLY A 80 0.14 -17.17 18.97
N LYS A 81 0.06 -16.49 17.82
CA LYS A 81 0.89 -15.32 17.50
C LYS A 81 0.31 -13.98 17.98
N TRP A 82 -0.86 -13.98 18.62
CA TRP A 82 -1.46 -12.75 19.13
C TRP A 82 -1.02 -12.52 20.57
N LEU A 83 -0.51 -11.33 20.84
CA LEU A 83 -0.10 -10.88 22.16
C LEU A 83 -0.98 -9.70 22.57
N PHE A 84 -1.54 -9.76 23.77
CA PHE A 84 -2.28 -8.66 24.38
C PHE A 84 -1.37 -8.11 25.47
N LEU A 85 -0.83 -6.93 25.21
CA LEU A 85 0.05 -6.22 26.12
C LEU A 85 -0.76 -5.25 26.96
N VAL A 86 -0.33 -5.05 28.18
CA VAL A 86 -0.90 -4.09 29.12
C VAL A 86 0.22 -3.22 29.66
N ASN A 87 -0.09 -1.94 29.84
CA ASN A 87 0.74 -0.98 30.56
C ASN A 87 -0.14 -0.27 31.60
N GLU A 88 0.30 -0.30 32.86
CA GLU A 88 -0.41 0.34 33.98
C GLU A 88 0.06 1.79 34.21
N GLU A 89 1.09 2.26 33.50
CA GLU A 89 1.56 3.64 33.57
C GLU A 89 0.60 4.60 32.85
N GLN A 90 0.26 5.73 33.50
CA GLN A 90 -0.59 6.77 32.91
C GLN A 90 0.07 7.46 31.70
N THR A 91 1.40 7.50 31.66
CA THR A 91 2.17 8.13 30.56
C THR A 91 3.16 7.14 29.96
N VAL A 92 2.77 6.54 28.83
CA VAL A 92 3.61 5.58 28.13
C VAL A 92 4.80 6.28 27.48
N ARG A 93 6.01 5.92 27.90
CA ARG A 93 7.26 6.48 27.34
C ARG A 93 7.66 5.88 26.00
N LEU A 94 7.35 4.61 25.79
CA LEU A 94 7.73 3.87 24.57
C LEU A 94 6.61 2.96 24.15
N TYR A 95 6.17 3.06 22.90
CA TYR A 95 5.17 2.16 22.34
C TYR A 95 5.80 0.97 21.63
N PRO A 96 5.15 -0.20 21.67
CA PRO A 96 5.55 -1.33 20.84
C PRO A 96 5.39 -1.05 19.35
N THR A 97 6.30 -1.59 18.54
CA THR A 97 6.22 -1.47 17.07
C THR A 97 5.04 -2.27 16.50
N ARG A 98 4.47 -1.78 15.39
CA ARG A 98 3.29 -2.38 14.73
C ARG A 98 3.60 -3.14 13.45
N ASP A 99 4.88 -3.25 13.11
CA ASP A 99 5.36 -3.79 11.85
C ASP A 99 4.80 -5.19 11.54
N ALA A 100 4.83 -6.08 12.52
CA ALA A 100 4.35 -7.46 12.34
C ALA A 100 2.83 -7.53 12.16
N LEU A 101 2.08 -6.64 12.82
CA LEU A 101 0.63 -6.54 12.69
C LEU A 101 0.22 -5.96 11.33
N VAL A 102 0.89 -4.89 10.89
CA VAL A 102 0.74 -4.33 9.54
C VAL A 102 1.07 -5.37 8.49
N LYS A 103 2.19 -6.11 8.65
CA LYS A 103 2.58 -7.20 7.75
C LYS A 103 1.50 -8.28 7.67
N ARG A 104 0.95 -8.74 8.80
CA ARG A 104 -0.14 -9.74 8.82
C ARG A 104 -1.39 -9.24 8.12
N ASN A 105 -1.83 -8.02 8.45
CA ASN A 105 -3.06 -7.44 7.87
C ASN A 105 -2.91 -7.22 6.37
N ARG A 106 -1.72 -6.77 5.93
CA ARG A 106 -1.34 -6.67 4.53
C ARG A 106 -1.42 -8.00 3.81
N THR A 107 -0.77 -9.04 4.33
CA THR A 107 -0.81 -10.38 3.73
C THR A 107 -2.25 -10.88 3.63
N HIS A 108 -3.04 -10.73 4.68
CA HIS A 108 -4.44 -11.17 4.67
C HIS A 108 -5.28 -10.41 3.64
N ALA A 109 -5.12 -9.08 3.55
CA ALA A 109 -5.84 -8.26 2.57
C ALA A 109 -5.52 -8.67 1.12
N TYR A 110 -4.24 -8.89 0.79
CA TYR A 110 -3.85 -9.30 -0.55
C TYR A 110 -4.27 -10.75 -0.87
N VAL A 111 -4.16 -11.68 0.08
CA VAL A 111 -4.64 -13.06 -0.11
C VAL A 111 -6.15 -13.07 -0.34
N MET A 112 -6.92 -12.34 0.45
CA MET A 112 -8.38 -12.23 0.25
C MET A 112 -8.73 -11.57 -1.08
N SER A 113 -7.97 -10.56 -1.50
CA SER A 113 -8.16 -9.92 -2.81
C SER A 113 -7.87 -10.90 -3.94
N ALA A 114 -6.79 -11.68 -3.84
CA ALA A 114 -6.43 -12.69 -4.83
C ALA A 114 -7.48 -13.81 -4.91
N ILE A 115 -7.98 -14.30 -3.77
CA ILE A 115 -9.08 -15.29 -3.72
C ILE A 115 -10.33 -14.71 -4.38
N ALA A 116 -10.69 -13.46 -4.07
CA ALA A 116 -11.85 -12.81 -4.68
C ALA A 116 -11.69 -12.65 -6.19
N THR A 117 -10.54 -12.16 -6.66
CA THR A 117 -10.27 -12.04 -8.10
C THR A 117 -10.30 -13.40 -8.78
N PHE A 118 -9.67 -14.42 -8.21
CA PHE A 118 -9.69 -15.78 -8.74
C PHE A 118 -11.12 -16.31 -8.84
N TYR A 119 -11.90 -16.20 -7.75
CA TYR A 119 -13.29 -16.65 -7.72
C TYR A 119 -14.16 -15.92 -8.76
N VAL A 120 -14.02 -14.60 -8.88
CA VAL A 120 -14.72 -13.82 -9.92
C VAL A 120 -14.36 -14.33 -11.31
N SER A 121 -13.06 -14.47 -11.61
CA SER A 121 -12.60 -14.91 -12.92
C SER A 121 -13.06 -16.33 -13.26
N THR A 122 -13.04 -17.26 -12.30
CA THR A 122 -13.45 -18.64 -12.53
C THR A 122 -14.95 -18.83 -12.54
N SER A 123 -15.73 -18.06 -11.78
CA SER A 123 -17.19 -18.14 -11.78
C SER A 123 -17.82 -17.49 -13.01
N MET A 124 -17.16 -16.52 -13.66
CA MET A 124 -17.66 -15.89 -14.89
C MET A 124 -17.68 -16.85 -16.09
N LEU A 125 -16.71 -17.76 -16.21
CA LEU A 125 -16.61 -18.68 -17.35
C LEU A 125 -17.78 -19.68 -17.42
N PRO A 126 -18.16 -20.41 -16.35
CA PRO A 126 -19.33 -21.27 -16.35
C PRO A 126 -20.63 -20.53 -16.64
N ILE A 127 -20.78 -19.30 -16.11
CA ILE A 127 -21.95 -18.45 -16.39
C ILE A 127 -22.05 -18.19 -17.90
N MET A 128 -20.95 -17.75 -18.54
CA MET A 128 -20.92 -17.51 -19.99
C MET A 128 -21.18 -18.80 -20.78
N LEU A 129 -20.57 -19.92 -20.39
CA LEU A 129 -20.73 -21.21 -21.09
C LEU A 129 -22.17 -21.72 -21.01
N ILE A 130 -22.80 -21.65 -19.84
CA ILE A 130 -24.22 -22.04 -19.66
C ILE A 130 -25.12 -21.14 -20.51
N SER A 131 -24.87 -19.82 -20.53
CA SER A 131 -25.61 -18.90 -21.39
C SER A 131 -25.46 -19.23 -22.89
N ILE A 132 -24.25 -19.55 -23.35
CA ILE A 132 -23.99 -19.93 -24.74
C ILE A 132 -24.68 -21.25 -25.07
N ILE A 133 -24.51 -22.29 -24.25
CA ILE A 133 -25.10 -23.62 -24.48
C ILE A 133 -26.62 -23.51 -24.54
N SER A 134 -27.24 -22.78 -23.62
CA SER A 134 -28.69 -22.52 -23.64
C SER A 134 -29.12 -21.83 -24.94
N SER A 135 -28.39 -20.78 -25.36
CA SER A 135 -28.74 -20.06 -26.59
C SER A 135 -28.61 -20.92 -27.87
N VAL A 136 -27.67 -21.87 -27.89
CA VAL A 136 -27.39 -22.73 -29.06
C VAL A 136 -28.30 -23.96 -29.11
N GLN A 137 -28.61 -24.58 -27.97
CA GLN A 137 -29.34 -25.85 -27.94
C GLN A 137 -30.85 -25.71 -28.05
N THR A 138 -31.44 -24.72 -27.39
CA THR A 138 -32.91 -24.64 -27.28
C THR A 138 -33.51 -23.55 -28.16
N GLY A 139 -32.74 -22.52 -28.55
CA GLY A 139 -33.29 -21.32 -29.19
C GLY A 139 -34.29 -20.55 -28.30
N GLU A 140 -34.54 -21.06 -27.09
CA GLU A 140 -35.43 -20.52 -26.07
C GLU A 140 -34.59 -19.86 -24.97
N GLU A 141 -35.16 -18.81 -24.36
CA GLU A 141 -34.57 -18.18 -23.19
C GLU A 141 -34.41 -19.18 -22.04
N VAL A 142 -33.43 -18.95 -21.16
CA VAL A 142 -33.22 -19.78 -19.96
C VAL A 142 -34.54 -19.81 -19.15
N PRO A 143 -35.11 -21.00 -18.84
CA PRO A 143 -36.33 -21.11 -18.05
C PRO A 143 -36.18 -20.40 -16.70
N LEU A 144 -37.24 -19.70 -16.26
CA LEU A 144 -37.23 -18.92 -15.01
C LEU A 144 -36.85 -19.79 -13.78
N GLU A 145 -37.22 -21.06 -13.81
CA GLU A 145 -36.90 -22.07 -12.81
C GLU A 145 -35.40 -22.40 -12.69
N ASN A 146 -34.59 -22.06 -13.70
CA ASN A 146 -33.14 -22.29 -13.72
C ASN A 146 -32.31 -21.05 -13.35
N LEU A 147 -32.97 -19.93 -13.00
CA LEU A 147 -32.29 -18.68 -12.62
C LEU A 147 -31.37 -18.84 -11.39
N TRP A 148 -31.60 -19.83 -10.53
CA TRP A 148 -30.75 -20.11 -9.38
C TRP A 148 -29.31 -20.44 -9.76
N LEU A 149 -29.08 -21.00 -10.96
CA LEU A 149 -27.75 -21.26 -11.52
C LEU A 149 -26.93 -19.98 -11.73
N PHE A 150 -27.60 -18.83 -11.89
CA PHE A 150 -26.96 -17.51 -12.00
C PHE A 150 -26.96 -16.77 -10.67
N ILE A 151 -28.06 -16.86 -9.90
CA ILE A 151 -28.21 -16.13 -8.62
C ILE A 151 -27.19 -16.61 -7.59
N LEU A 152 -26.98 -17.93 -7.43
CA LEU A 152 -26.03 -18.47 -6.46
C LEU A 152 -24.57 -18.02 -6.71
N PRO A 153 -23.98 -18.18 -7.91
CA PRO A 153 -22.62 -17.70 -8.14
C PRO A 153 -22.52 -16.17 -8.08
N LEU A 154 -23.54 -15.44 -8.55
CA LEU A 154 -23.54 -13.97 -8.47
C LEU A 154 -23.57 -13.48 -7.02
N THR A 155 -24.40 -14.07 -6.16
CA THR A 155 -24.44 -13.74 -4.73
C THR A 155 -23.13 -14.13 -4.04
N GLY A 156 -22.54 -15.28 -4.39
CA GLY A 156 -21.21 -15.68 -3.94
C GLY A 156 -20.12 -14.67 -4.33
N ILE A 157 -20.14 -14.21 -5.59
CA ILE A 157 -19.21 -13.18 -6.11
C ILE A 157 -19.36 -11.90 -5.30
N VAL A 158 -20.59 -11.39 -5.14
CA VAL A 158 -20.86 -10.15 -4.43
C VAL A 158 -20.43 -10.27 -2.96
N ALA A 159 -20.72 -11.39 -2.30
CA ALA A 159 -20.34 -11.61 -0.90
C ALA A 159 -18.82 -11.65 -0.73
N ILE A 160 -18.10 -12.45 -1.53
CA ILE A 160 -16.64 -12.58 -1.45
C ILE A 160 -15.95 -11.27 -1.81
N ALA A 161 -16.39 -10.60 -2.89
CA ALA A 161 -15.84 -9.31 -3.30
C ALA A 161 -16.07 -8.24 -2.23
N SER A 162 -17.28 -8.15 -1.67
CA SER A 162 -17.60 -7.19 -0.61
C SER A 162 -16.75 -7.42 0.64
N PHE A 163 -16.56 -8.68 1.03
CA PHE A 163 -15.72 -9.03 2.18
C PHE A 163 -14.23 -8.71 1.91
N ALA A 164 -13.71 -9.03 0.72
CA ALA A 164 -12.34 -8.67 0.34
C ALA A 164 -12.13 -7.15 0.33
N ILE A 165 -13.08 -6.38 -0.22
CA ILE A 165 -13.07 -4.91 -0.20
C ILE A 165 -13.08 -4.39 1.25
N TYR A 166 -13.91 -4.95 2.12
CA TYR A 166 -13.94 -4.58 3.54
C TYR A 166 -12.58 -4.81 4.20
N VAL A 167 -12.00 -6.01 4.06
CA VAL A 167 -10.70 -6.36 4.65
C VAL A 167 -9.61 -5.44 4.11
N PHE A 168 -9.59 -5.18 2.81
CA PHE A 168 -8.62 -4.29 2.18
C PHE A 168 -8.75 -2.85 2.68
N ARG A 169 -9.98 -2.32 2.77
CA ARG A 169 -10.24 -0.97 3.32
C ARG A 169 -9.84 -0.86 4.78
N ALA A 170 -10.17 -1.86 5.60
CA ALA A 170 -9.81 -1.86 7.02
C ALA A 170 -8.29 -1.90 7.21
N TYR A 171 -7.60 -2.77 6.46
CA TYR A 171 -6.14 -2.80 6.40
C TYR A 171 -5.57 -1.44 5.98
N ARG A 172 -6.08 -0.83 4.90
CA ARG A 172 -5.52 0.43 4.38
C ARG A 172 -5.70 1.58 5.36
N ARG A 173 -6.85 1.67 6.05
CA ARG A 173 -7.07 2.66 7.11
C ARG A 173 -6.08 2.49 8.25
N PHE A 174 -5.94 1.26 8.76
CA PHE A 174 -4.99 0.93 9.81
C PHE A 174 -3.55 1.27 9.39
N GLU A 175 -3.16 0.92 8.17
CA GLU A 175 -1.83 1.20 7.64
C GLU A 175 -1.53 2.70 7.52
N ILE A 176 -2.48 3.50 7.02
CA ILE A 176 -2.31 4.95 6.90
C ILE A 176 -2.13 5.60 8.28
N ASN A 177 -2.94 5.19 9.26
CA ASN A 177 -2.84 5.68 10.63
C ASN A 177 -1.47 5.34 11.24
N GLU A 178 -1.03 4.09 11.11
CA GLU A 178 0.21 3.62 11.75
C GLU A 178 1.48 4.10 11.07
N MET A 179 1.46 4.29 9.75
CA MET A 179 2.61 4.84 9.02
C MET A 179 2.68 6.38 9.11
N ASP A 180 1.67 7.02 9.71
CA ASP A 180 1.51 8.47 9.78
C ASP A 180 1.74 9.12 8.39
N VAL A 181 1.19 8.53 7.32
CA VAL A 181 1.41 9.01 5.93
C VAL A 181 0.64 10.30 5.65
N ALA A 182 0.10 10.96 6.68
CA ALA A 182 -0.52 12.25 6.56
C ALA A 182 0.51 13.24 6.01
N ILE A 183 0.23 13.77 4.83
CA ILE A 183 1.05 14.81 4.22
C ILE A 183 0.52 16.12 4.76
N ASP A 184 1.35 16.83 5.53
CA ASP A 184 1.02 18.15 6.05
C ASP A 184 0.66 19.09 4.90
N SER A 185 -0.63 19.37 4.74
CA SER A 185 -1.11 20.33 3.75
C SER A 185 -1.20 21.69 4.42
N ILE A 186 -0.32 22.61 4.03
CA ILE A 186 -0.38 24.00 4.47
C ILE A 186 -1.38 24.74 3.55
N PRO A 187 -2.50 25.26 4.07
CA PRO A 187 -3.56 25.81 3.24
C PRO A 187 -3.23 27.18 2.62
N LEU A 188 -2.27 27.93 3.16
CA LEU A 188 -1.93 29.28 2.70
C LEU A 188 -0.90 29.29 1.57
N GLY A 189 -1.19 30.07 0.52
CA GLY A 189 -0.23 30.45 -0.53
C GLY A 189 -0.77 30.27 -1.96
N LYS A 190 -0.17 30.99 -2.92
CA LYS A 190 -0.47 30.83 -4.35
C LYS A 190 0.05 29.46 -4.82
N LYS A 191 -0.84 28.67 -5.41
CA LYS A 191 -0.55 27.30 -5.87
C LYS A 191 -0.28 27.26 -7.37
N MET A 192 0.68 26.43 -7.76
CA MET A 192 1.01 26.13 -9.16
C MET A 192 0.91 24.62 -9.37
N ARG A 193 0.31 24.19 -10.48
CA ARG A 193 0.23 22.77 -10.84
C ARG A 193 1.09 22.51 -12.08
N LYS A 194 1.90 21.46 -12.04
CA LYS A 194 2.66 20.97 -13.20
C LYS A 194 2.40 19.49 -13.43
N PHE A 195 2.28 19.11 -14.69
CA PHE A 195 2.15 17.72 -15.10
C PHE A 195 3.54 17.13 -15.36
N ARG A 196 3.80 15.93 -14.84
CA ARG A 196 4.99 15.15 -15.13
C ARG A 196 4.59 13.67 -15.28
N GLY A 197 4.33 13.27 -16.52
CA GLY A 197 4.00 11.88 -16.84
C GLY A 197 5.19 10.95 -16.62
N ALA A 198 4.91 9.70 -16.23
CA ALA A 198 5.91 8.63 -16.11
C ALA A 198 7.10 8.93 -15.16
N TRP A 199 6.94 9.87 -14.23
CA TRP A 199 7.99 10.31 -13.31
C TRP A 199 8.56 9.17 -12.45
N MET A 200 7.74 8.16 -12.13
CA MET A 200 8.12 6.98 -11.34
C MET A 200 9.23 6.14 -12.01
N TYR A 201 9.36 6.22 -13.34
CA TYR A 201 10.36 5.48 -14.10
C TYR A 201 11.70 6.22 -14.21
N GLN A 202 11.74 7.49 -13.81
CA GLN A 202 12.91 8.38 -13.87
C GLN A 202 13.00 9.19 -12.57
N LEU A 203 13.35 8.49 -11.48
CA LEU A 203 13.36 9.08 -10.13
C LEU A 203 14.41 10.19 -9.99
N ASP A 204 15.61 9.99 -10.53
CA ASP A 204 16.69 11.00 -10.47
C ASP A 204 16.33 12.26 -11.24
N ASP A 205 15.88 12.13 -12.49
CA ASP A 205 15.44 13.28 -13.29
C ASP A 205 14.29 14.03 -12.60
N THR A 206 13.42 13.29 -11.89
CA THR A 206 12.31 13.86 -11.13
C THR A 206 12.81 14.63 -9.92
N ARG A 207 13.79 14.08 -9.20
CA ARG A 207 14.47 14.76 -8.11
C ARG A 207 15.16 16.05 -8.58
N GLU A 208 15.99 15.99 -9.62
CA GLU A 208 16.70 17.16 -10.17
C GLU A 208 15.71 18.27 -10.57
N TRP A 209 14.56 17.89 -11.15
CA TRP A 209 13.51 18.82 -11.50
C TRP A 209 12.82 19.46 -10.28
N LEU A 210 12.54 18.68 -9.23
CA LEU A 210 11.96 19.21 -7.99
C LEU A 210 12.92 20.18 -7.30
N GLU A 211 14.22 19.85 -7.26
CA GLU A 211 15.25 20.73 -6.70
C GLU A 211 15.42 22.01 -7.52
N GLY A 212 15.34 21.92 -8.85
CA GLY A 212 15.33 23.10 -9.71
C GLY A 212 14.14 24.02 -9.46
N LEU A 213 12.97 23.48 -9.12
CA LEU A 213 11.79 24.27 -8.73
C LEU A 213 11.93 24.88 -7.33
N ALA A 214 12.52 24.16 -6.37
CA ALA A 214 12.80 24.70 -5.05
C ALA A 214 13.71 25.93 -5.09
N LYS A 215 14.76 25.89 -5.93
CA LYS A 215 15.65 27.03 -6.19
C LYS A 215 14.93 28.25 -6.76
N GLN A 216 13.80 28.04 -7.43
CA GLN A 216 12.95 29.12 -7.98
C GLN A 216 11.90 29.61 -6.97
N GLY A 217 11.90 29.13 -5.73
CA GLY A 217 10.90 29.45 -4.71
C GLY A 217 9.60 28.66 -4.84
N TYR A 218 9.66 27.42 -5.34
CA TYR A 218 8.50 26.53 -5.41
C TYR A 218 8.73 25.26 -4.61
N GLU A 219 8.01 25.11 -3.49
CA GLU A 219 8.02 23.92 -2.67
C GLU A 219 6.90 22.96 -3.09
N LEU A 220 7.22 21.66 -3.20
CA LEU A 220 6.24 20.60 -3.41
C LEU A 220 5.29 20.48 -2.21
N GLU A 221 3.99 20.64 -2.47
CA GLU A 221 2.93 20.48 -1.47
C GLU A 221 2.29 19.09 -1.57
N ARG A 222 1.92 18.67 -2.78
CA ARG A 222 1.17 17.43 -3.00
C ARG A 222 1.41 16.86 -4.38
N VAL A 223 1.39 15.53 -4.48
CA VAL A 223 1.38 14.82 -5.76
C VAL A 223 0.13 13.96 -5.89
N ARG A 224 -0.58 14.08 -7.01
CA ARG A 224 -1.74 13.25 -7.36
C ARG A 224 -1.47 12.59 -8.73
N ALA A 225 -1.09 11.31 -8.69
CA ALA A 225 -0.65 10.55 -9.86
C ALA A 225 0.50 11.26 -10.61
N SER A 226 0.20 11.91 -11.73
CA SER A 226 1.18 12.63 -12.56
C SER A 226 1.12 14.15 -12.39
N ILE A 227 0.27 14.66 -11.48
CA ILE A 227 0.09 16.09 -11.25
C ILE A 227 0.77 16.49 -9.94
N PHE A 228 1.71 17.40 -10.03
CA PHE A 228 2.47 17.95 -8.91
C PHE A 228 1.93 19.34 -8.58
N THR A 229 1.53 19.54 -7.34
CA THR A 229 1.05 20.82 -6.82
C THR A 229 2.14 21.43 -5.96
N PHE A 230 2.53 22.65 -6.33
CA PHE A 230 3.57 23.43 -5.70
C PHE A 230 2.96 24.66 -5.03
N ARG A 231 3.61 25.09 -3.96
CA ARG A 231 3.33 26.34 -3.26
C ARG A 231 4.47 27.31 -3.55
N LYS A 232 4.14 28.57 -3.81
CA LYS A 232 5.17 29.62 -3.87
C LYS A 232 5.67 29.92 -2.45
N THR A 233 6.96 29.78 -2.26
CA THR A 233 7.72 30.11 -1.05
C THR A 233 8.88 31.02 -1.44
N ASP A 234 9.67 31.45 -0.46
CA ASP A 234 10.96 32.06 -0.78
C ASP A 234 11.91 31.00 -1.37
N PRO A 235 12.88 31.40 -2.21
CA PRO A 235 13.92 30.52 -2.69
C PRO A 235 14.60 29.82 -1.51
N ASN A 236 14.44 28.50 -1.43
CA ASN A 236 14.91 27.71 -0.30
C ASN A 236 15.77 26.55 -0.79
N HIS A 237 16.75 26.20 0.04
CA HIS A 237 17.58 25.03 -0.10
C HIS A 237 16.81 23.81 0.40
N ILE A 238 16.10 23.15 -0.53
CA ILE A 238 15.33 21.93 -0.27
C ILE A 238 15.94 20.78 -1.04
N LYS A 239 16.35 19.75 -0.32
CA LYS A 239 16.73 18.47 -0.92
C LYS A 239 15.50 17.60 -1.06
N TYR A 240 15.31 17.03 -2.25
CA TYR A 240 14.29 16.02 -2.49
C TYR A 240 14.92 14.64 -2.61
N GLU A 241 14.22 13.62 -2.15
CA GLU A 241 14.58 12.23 -2.39
C GLU A 241 13.36 11.49 -2.96
N CYS A 242 13.52 10.93 -4.16
CA CYS A 242 12.50 10.15 -4.85
C CYS A 242 12.90 8.67 -4.81
N MET A 243 12.12 7.85 -4.11
CA MET A 243 12.51 6.48 -3.80
C MET A 243 11.47 5.47 -4.22
N PHE A 244 11.96 4.25 -4.44
CA PHE A 244 11.16 3.06 -4.57
C PHE A 244 11.57 2.02 -3.55
N GLU A 245 10.61 1.53 -2.76
CA GLU A 245 10.84 0.52 -1.74
C GLU A 245 9.81 -0.61 -1.80
N TYR A 246 10.31 -1.85 -1.65
CA TYR A 246 9.47 -3.02 -1.55
C TYR A 246 8.95 -3.18 -0.12
N LYS A 247 7.64 -3.41 0.05
CA LYS A 247 7.04 -3.86 1.32
C LYS A 247 7.37 -2.95 2.52
N VAL A 248 7.22 -1.64 2.37
CA VAL A 248 7.51 -0.65 3.42
C VAL A 248 6.74 -0.94 4.72
N GLN A 249 7.36 -0.65 5.86
CA GLN A 249 6.83 -0.84 7.22
C GLN A 249 6.69 0.51 7.93
N PRO A 250 5.82 0.65 8.95
CA PRO A 250 5.69 1.88 9.75
C PRO A 250 7.03 2.42 10.28
N SER A 251 7.88 1.54 10.81
CA SER A 251 9.21 1.92 11.32
C SER A 251 10.06 2.68 10.31
N TYR A 252 9.99 2.32 9.02
CA TYR A 252 10.69 3.05 7.96
C TYR A 252 10.25 4.52 7.90
N PHE A 253 8.95 4.83 7.97
CA PHE A 253 8.51 6.23 7.90
C PHE A 253 8.88 7.00 9.17
N ALA A 254 8.76 6.37 10.34
CA ALA A 254 9.12 6.98 11.62
C ALA A 254 10.60 7.39 11.66
N THR A 255 11.51 6.48 11.29
CA THR A 255 12.96 6.75 11.33
C THR A 255 13.36 7.94 10.44
N HIS A 256 12.79 8.07 9.24
CA HIS A 256 13.15 9.20 8.36
C HIS A 256 12.56 10.52 8.83
N LYS A 257 11.36 10.50 9.43
CA LYS A 257 10.78 11.69 10.06
C LYS A 257 11.59 12.17 11.25
N GLU A 258 12.07 11.25 12.08
CA GLU A 258 12.99 11.55 13.19
C GLU A 258 14.30 12.20 12.70
N MET A 259 14.79 11.81 11.51
CA MET A 259 15.94 12.43 10.84
C MET A 259 15.62 13.80 10.20
N GLY A 260 14.42 14.33 10.38
CA GLY A 260 13.97 15.63 9.86
C GLY A 260 13.46 15.61 8.42
N TRP A 261 13.27 14.44 7.80
CA TRP A 261 12.67 14.35 6.47
C TRP A 261 11.15 14.49 6.53
N LYS A 262 10.60 15.36 5.69
CA LYS A 262 9.16 15.57 5.54
C LYS A 262 8.64 14.77 4.34
N LEU A 263 7.64 13.92 4.57
CA LEU A 263 7.01 13.13 3.51
C LEU A 263 6.09 14.02 2.67
N LYS A 264 6.34 14.10 1.36
CA LYS A 264 5.55 14.91 0.40
C LYS A 264 4.66 14.07 -0.50
N TYR A 265 4.99 12.80 -0.69
CA TYR A 265 4.17 11.84 -1.43
C TYR A 265 4.48 10.42 -1.00
N SER A 266 3.46 9.57 -0.98
CA SER A 266 3.59 8.13 -0.86
C SER A 266 2.52 7.46 -1.74
N SER A 267 2.88 6.42 -2.47
CA SER A 267 1.95 5.73 -3.35
C SER A 267 0.90 4.95 -2.56
N ASN A 268 -0.22 4.63 -3.21
CA ASN A 268 -1.28 3.86 -2.56
C ASN A 268 -0.97 2.36 -2.42
N MET A 269 0.13 1.89 -3.03
CA MET A 269 0.49 0.47 -3.08
C MET A 269 1.76 0.23 -2.25
N THR A 270 1.61 -0.30 -1.04
CA THR A 270 2.77 -0.49 -0.13
C THR A 270 3.66 -1.67 -0.48
N LEU A 271 3.22 -2.56 -1.36
CA LEU A 271 4.09 -3.58 -1.96
C LEU A 271 5.13 -2.95 -2.89
N LEU A 272 4.73 -1.89 -3.59
CA LEU A 272 5.47 -1.20 -4.65
C LEU A 272 5.42 0.30 -4.33
N ASN A 273 6.08 0.67 -3.23
CA ASN A 273 5.93 2.01 -2.68
C ASN A 273 6.83 2.98 -3.42
N TYR A 274 6.24 4.04 -3.95
CA TYR A 274 6.98 5.22 -4.40
C TYR A 274 6.77 6.32 -3.40
N SER A 275 7.85 6.90 -2.87
CA SER A 275 7.78 8.01 -1.94
C SER A 275 8.62 9.19 -2.39
N ILE A 276 8.18 10.39 -2.05
CA ILE A 276 8.94 11.63 -2.23
C ILE A 276 9.11 12.26 -0.86
N TRP A 277 10.35 12.45 -0.47
CA TRP A 277 10.74 13.09 0.78
C TRP A 277 11.40 14.44 0.50
N ALA A 278 11.29 15.37 1.45
CA ALA A 278 11.90 16.69 1.37
C ALA A 278 12.58 17.03 2.70
N LYS A 279 13.79 17.60 2.65
CA LYS A 279 14.49 18.12 3.82
C LYS A 279 15.06 19.50 3.49
N HIS A 280 14.81 20.45 4.38
CA HIS A 280 15.39 21.80 4.30
C HIS A 280 16.80 21.75 4.87
N TYR A 281 17.70 22.56 4.32
CA TYR A 281 19.06 22.75 4.81
C TYR A 281 19.48 24.20 4.59
N GLU A 282 20.47 24.67 5.32
CA GLU A 282 21.04 26.01 5.16
C GLU A 282 22.24 25.99 4.20
N GLU A 283 22.63 27.15 3.64
CA GLU A 283 23.76 27.23 2.68
C GLU A 283 25.10 26.78 3.28
N GLU A 284 25.25 26.94 4.59
CA GLU A 284 26.46 26.58 5.35
C GLU A 284 26.44 25.12 5.85
N GLU A 285 25.30 24.43 5.76
CA GLU A 285 25.17 23.04 6.19
C GLU A 285 25.55 22.04 5.08
N GLU A 286 26.05 20.87 5.48
CA GLU A 286 26.24 19.78 4.53
C GLU A 286 24.90 19.37 3.88
N ILE A 287 24.91 19.19 2.55
CA ILE A 287 23.72 18.80 1.80
C ILE A 287 23.16 17.49 2.38
N PRO A 288 21.91 17.47 2.87
CA PRO A 288 21.37 16.32 3.56
C PRO A 288 21.26 15.12 2.62
N ARG A 289 21.66 13.95 3.10
CA ARG A 289 21.53 12.68 2.37
C ARG A 289 20.55 11.78 3.08
N PHE A 290 19.77 11.04 2.29
CA PHE A 290 18.76 10.12 2.81
C PHE A 290 19.39 8.90 3.49
N SER A 291 20.50 8.41 2.93
CA SER A 291 21.42 7.48 3.57
C SER A 291 22.85 7.94 3.30
N TYR A 292 23.76 7.74 4.25
CA TYR A 292 25.19 8.02 4.09
C TYR A 292 25.99 6.78 3.66
N ASP A 293 25.40 5.59 3.75
CA ASP A 293 26.02 4.35 3.32
C ASP A 293 25.90 4.17 1.79
N LYS A 294 27.05 4.14 1.10
CA LYS A 294 27.11 3.90 -0.35
C LYS A 294 26.49 2.54 -0.73
N GLN A 295 26.58 1.52 0.12
CA GLN A 295 25.98 0.21 -0.15
C GLN A 295 24.45 0.29 -0.16
N GLU A 296 23.86 0.94 0.85
CA GLU A 296 22.42 1.13 0.95
C GLU A 296 21.87 1.95 -0.23
N GLN A 297 22.54 3.05 -0.59
CA GLN A 297 22.19 3.85 -1.77
C GLN A 297 22.19 2.99 -3.05
N ARG A 298 23.25 2.20 -3.25
CA ARG A 298 23.36 1.29 -4.40
C ARG A 298 22.23 0.28 -4.43
N GLN A 299 21.85 -0.26 -3.27
CA GLN A 299 20.74 -1.21 -3.17
C GLN A 299 19.40 -0.55 -3.52
N SER A 300 19.14 0.67 -3.04
CA SER A 300 17.91 1.41 -3.35
C SER A 300 17.79 1.69 -4.85
N ILE A 301 18.85 2.17 -5.50
CA ILE A 301 18.90 2.39 -6.96
C ILE A 301 18.63 1.08 -7.71
N LYS A 302 19.26 -0.02 -7.29
CA LYS A 302 19.04 -1.35 -7.90
C LYS A 302 17.59 -1.84 -7.74
N ARG A 303 16.94 -1.58 -6.59
CA ARG A 303 15.53 -1.93 -6.36
C ARG A 303 14.63 -1.19 -7.34
N ALA A 304 14.78 0.13 -7.44
CA ALA A 304 14.03 0.96 -8.38
C ALA A 304 14.24 0.52 -9.83
N PHE A 305 15.49 0.28 -10.22
CA PHE A 305 15.85 -0.17 -11.56
C PHE A 305 15.19 -1.51 -11.92
N LYS A 306 15.32 -2.53 -11.06
CA LYS A 306 14.73 -3.86 -11.30
C LYS A 306 13.21 -3.77 -11.45
N MET A 307 12.54 -2.96 -10.62
CA MET A 307 11.11 -2.74 -10.72
C MET A 307 10.72 -2.07 -12.04
N ASN A 308 11.35 -0.94 -12.36
CA ASN A 308 11.05 -0.18 -13.57
C ASN A 308 11.34 -0.98 -14.84
N LEU A 309 12.46 -1.72 -14.85
CA LEU A 309 12.82 -2.63 -15.93
C LEU A 309 11.78 -3.75 -16.07
N GLY A 310 11.44 -4.44 -14.98
CA GLY A 310 10.43 -5.51 -15.00
C GLY A 310 9.08 -5.03 -15.52
N MET A 311 8.59 -3.87 -15.07
CA MET A 311 7.34 -3.28 -15.56
C MET A 311 7.42 -2.92 -17.05
N SER A 312 8.53 -2.34 -17.51
CA SER A 312 8.69 -2.01 -18.93
C SER A 312 8.71 -3.24 -19.82
N ILE A 313 9.41 -4.33 -19.42
CA ILE A 313 9.41 -5.60 -20.15
C ILE A 313 8.00 -6.19 -20.19
N TYR A 314 7.32 -6.25 -19.04
CA TYR A 314 5.95 -6.76 -18.96
C TYR A 314 5.00 -5.99 -19.90
N LEU A 315 5.07 -4.65 -19.90
CA LEU A 315 4.24 -3.82 -20.77
C LEU A 315 4.58 -3.98 -22.26
N ILE A 316 5.85 -4.13 -22.61
CA ILE A 316 6.26 -4.43 -23.98
C ILE A 316 5.70 -5.78 -24.43
N LEU A 317 5.77 -6.82 -23.59
CA LEU A 317 5.27 -8.16 -23.92
C LEU A 317 3.75 -8.17 -24.10
N ILE A 318 3.00 -7.58 -23.16
CA ILE A 318 1.53 -7.57 -23.25
C ILE A 318 1.03 -6.71 -24.42
N LEU A 319 1.69 -5.58 -24.71
CA LEU A 319 1.35 -4.73 -25.86
C LEU A 319 1.72 -5.41 -27.18
N SER A 320 2.90 -6.05 -27.26
CA SER A 320 3.31 -6.85 -28.41
C SER A 320 2.33 -7.98 -28.69
N PHE A 321 1.92 -8.72 -27.65
CA PHE A 321 0.93 -9.78 -27.77
C PHE A 321 -0.43 -9.24 -28.22
N SER A 322 -0.91 -8.17 -27.60
CA SER A 322 -2.19 -7.53 -27.95
C SER A 322 -2.18 -7.00 -29.39
N PHE A 323 -1.06 -6.40 -29.82
CA PHE A 323 -0.87 -5.92 -31.18
C PHE A 323 -0.85 -7.08 -32.19
N TYR A 324 -0.12 -8.16 -31.88
CA TYR A 324 -0.06 -9.38 -32.70
C TYR A 324 -1.45 -10.02 -32.87
N MET A 325 -2.19 -10.22 -31.77
CA MET A 325 -3.55 -10.77 -31.83
C MET A 325 -4.48 -9.88 -32.66
N ASN A 326 -4.35 -8.56 -32.56
CA ASN A 326 -5.18 -7.63 -33.33
C ASN A 326 -4.85 -7.65 -34.84
N ILE A 327 -3.59 -7.91 -35.21
CA ILE A 327 -3.18 -8.12 -36.60
C ILE A 327 -3.73 -9.46 -37.12
N LEU A 328 -3.54 -10.55 -36.37
CA LEU A 328 -3.92 -11.90 -36.82
C LEU A 328 -5.43 -12.11 -36.99
N ILE A 329 -6.25 -11.56 -36.09
CA ILE A 329 -7.69 -11.87 -36.06
C ILE A 329 -8.45 -11.17 -37.19
N LYS A 330 -7.89 -10.11 -37.79
CA LYS A 330 -8.64 -9.23 -38.69
C LYS A 330 -7.90 -8.97 -40.00
N ASP A 331 -8.49 -9.47 -41.08
CA ASP A 331 -8.07 -9.18 -42.44
C ASP A 331 -8.60 -7.79 -42.86
N GLU A 332 -8.02 -6.75 -42.25
CA GLU A 332 -8.34 -5.35 -42.48
C GLU A 332 -7.05 -4.55 -42.71
N TYR A 333 -7.12 -3.40 -43.37
CA TYR A 333 -6.00 -2.48 -43.51
C TYR A 333 -5.47 -2.01 -42.14
N PHE A 334 -4.19 -1.62 -42.09
CA PHE A 334 -3.54 -1.19 -40.84
C PHE A 334 -4.28 -0.03 -40.15
N VAL A 335 -4.77 0.92 -40.95
CA VAL A 335 -5.70 1.97 -40.52
C VAL A 335 -7.02 1.73 -41.22
N ALA A 336 -8.08 1.56 -40.44
CA ALA A 336 -9.44 1.42 -40.93
C ALA A 336 -10.41 2.06 -39.94
N TRP A 337 -11.57 2.51 -40.41
CA TRP A 337 -12.67 3.00 -39.57
C TRP A 337 -13.43 1.85 -38.90
N SER A 338 -12.69 0.99 -38.21
CA SER A 338 -13.17 -0.11 -37.40
C SER A 338 -12.47 -0.06 -36.04
N TYR A 339 -13.00 -0.78 -35.05
CA TYR A 339 -12.30 -0.94 -33.78
C TYR A 339 -10.88 -1.51 -33.97
N GLY A 340 -10.68 -2.44 -34.91
CA GLY A 340 -9.36 -3.03 -35.18
C GLY A 340 -8.41 -2.02 -35.79
N GLY A 341 -8.85 -1.34 -36.84
CA GLY A 341 -8.06 -0.33 -37.55
C GLY A 341 -7.67 0.89 -36.71
N VAL A 342 -8.47 1.29 -35.71
CA VAL A 342 -8.12 2.36 -34.77
C VAL A 342 -7.18 1.86 -33.66
N MET A 343 -7.36 0.63 -33.18
CA MET A 343 -6.55 0.09 -32.09
C MET A 343 -5.11 -0.22 -32.52
N ARG A 344 -4.87 -0.61 -33.78
CA ARG A 344 -3.52 -0.91 -34.30
C ARG A 344 -2.53 0.26 -34.17
N PRO A 345 -2.80 1.46 -34.70
CA PRO A 345 -1.88 2.59 -34.54
C PRO A 345 -1.71 2.98 -33.07
N LEU A 346 -2.76 2.90 -32.25
CA LEU A 346 -2.66 3.18 -30.80
C LEU A 346 -1.74 2.19 -30.08
N LEU A 347 -1.91 0.89 -30.32
CA LEU A 347 -1.06 -0.16 -29.75
C LEU A 347 0.38 -0.04 -30.25
N PHE A 348 0.58 0.28 -31.52
CA PHE A 348 1.90 0.51 -32.10
C PHE A 348 2.61 1.71 -31.47
N LEU A 349 1.95 2.86 -31.35
CA LEU A 349 2.49 4.04 -30.68
C LEU A 349 2.78 3.78 -29.20
N ALA A 350 1.89 3.08 -28.50
CA ALA A 350 2.10 2.68 -27.11
C ALA A 350 3.32 1.76 -26.97
N LEU A 351 3.51 0.82 -27.89
CA LEU A 351 4.66 -0.08 -27.91
C LEU A 351 5.96 0.70 -28.13
N LEU A 352 6.01 1.60 -29.12
CA LEU A 352 7.17 2.46 -29.38
C LEU A 352 7.52 3.32 -28.15
N TYR A 353 6.51 3.90 -27.50
CA TYR A 353 6.69 4.67 -26.28
C TYR A 353 7.35 3.83 -25.16
N TRP A 354 6.91 2.59 -24.97
CA TRP A 354 7.48 1.71 -23.95
C TRP A 354 8.88 1.20 -24.30
N ILE A 355 9.17 0.95 -25.58
CA ILE A 355 10.54 0.64 -26.05
C ILE A 355 11.48 1.83 -25.79
N TYR A 356 11.03 3.04 -26.09
CA TYR A 356 11.79 4.25 -25.77
C TYR A 356 12.04 4.39 -24.26
N LYS A 357 11.01 4.17 -23.42
CA LYS A 357 11.14 4.22 -21.96
C LYS A 357 12.06 3.15 -21.41
N PHE A 358 12.03 1.94 -21.98
CA PHE A 358 12.98 0.88 -21.65
C PHE A 358 14.44 1.34 -21.85
N GLY A 359 14.73 1.97 -23.01
CA GLY A 359 16.04 2.57 -23.27
C GLY A 359 16.44 3.65 -22.26
N GLN A 360 15.52 4.57 -21.93
CA GLN A 360 15.76 5.62 -20.95
C GLN A 360 16.07 5.07 -19.55
N ILE A 361 15.36 4.03 -19.10
CA ILE A 361 15.59 3.39 -17.80
C ILE A 361 17.01 2.82 -17.73
N LEU A 362 17.50 2.19 -18.81
CA LEU A 362 18.86 1.67 -18.88
C LEU A 362 19.92 2.78 -18.82
N ILE A 363 19.72 3.87 -19.57
CA ILE A 363 20.65 5.00 -19.60
C ILE A 363 20.69 5.70 -18.24
N SER A 364 19.53 5.98 -17.64
CA SER A 364 19.41 6.62 -16.32
C SER A 364 20.12 5.79 -15.25
N TYR A 365 19.87 4.48 -15.19
CA TYR A 365 20.55 3.60 -14.23
C TYR A 365 22.08 3.63 -14.37
N ARG A 366 22.59 3.58 -15.60
CA ARG A 366 24.05 3.68 -15.85
C ARG A 366 24.62 5.02 -15.39
N LYS A 367 23.92 6.12 -15.65
CA LYS A 367 24.32 7.47 -15.20
C LYS A 367 24.38 7.53 -13.67
N THR A 368 23.33 7.06 -12.97
CA THR A 368 23.23 7.14 -11.51
C THR A 368 24.24 6.26 -10.81
N ILE A 369 24.49 5.04 -11.30
CA ILE A 369 25.51 4.16 -10.72
C ILE A 369 26.92 4.74 -10.89
N LYS A 370 27.24 5.31 -12.06
CA LYS A 370 28.54 5.98 -12.26
C LYS A 370 28.73 7.17 -11.32
N ALA A 371 27.69 7.98 -11.11
CA ALA A 371 27.72 9.11 -10.19
C ALA A 371 27.90 8.70 -8.71
N LEU A 372 27.49 7.47 -8.34
CA LEU A 372 27.68 6.93 -6.98
C LEU A 372 29.11 6.40 -6.73
N GLU A 373 29.75 5.91 -7.80
CA GLU A 373 31.09 5.33 -7.77
C GLU A 373 32.19 6.41 -7.80
N GLN A 374 31.87 7.62 -8.27
CA GLN A 374 32.64 8.84 -8.05
C GLN A 374 32.49 9.34 -6.61
#